data_AF-A0A833A281-F1
#
_entry.id   AF-A0A833A281-F1
#
_cell.length_a   1.000
_cell.length_b   1.000
_cell.length_c   1.000
_cell.angle_alpha   90.00
_cell.angle_beta   90.00
_cell.angle_gamma   90.00
#
_symmetry.space_group_name_H-M   'P 1'
#
loop_
_entity.id
_entity.type
_entity.pdbx_description
1 polymer ?
#
loop_
_entity_poly.entity_id
_entity_poly.type
_entity_poly.pdbx_seq_one_letter_code
_entity_poly.pdbx_strand_id
1 'polypeptide(L)'
;MELIILGSGGIEGTPKPCCNCERCRIAREKKGKFFRTGPSLFIKPANVLIDTPEEIRIQLINNNIEKVEAIFYTHWHPDHTMGLRIIEQINLDCRTGKPKYKPIDVYFPEDQLNLLDKFLIRKR
;
A
#
# COMPACT_ATOMS: atom_id res chain seq x y z
N MET A 1 11.91 13.43 13.07
CA MET A 1 11.51 12.34 12.16
C MET A 1 10.15 12.71 11.58
N GLU A 2 10.00 12.70 10.25
CA GLU A 2 8.73 13.01 9.57
C GLU A 2 8.10 11.72 9.04
N LEU A 3 6.83 11.49 9.40
CA LEU A 3 6.04 10.34 8.99
C LEU A 3 4.78 10.83 8.29
N ILE A 4 4.41 10.18 7.18
CA ILE A 4 3.19 10.47 6.44
C ILE A 4 2.29 9.24 6.49
N ILE A 5 1.11 9.39 7.09
CA ILE A 5 0.07 8.35 7.05
C ILE A 5 -0.57 8.43 5.66
N LEU A 6 -0.19 7.48 4.80
CA LEU A 6 -0.68 7.39 3.43
C LEU A 6 -2.11 6.83 3.40
N GLY A 7 -2.39 5.86 4.26
CA GLY A 7 -3.72 5.27 4.45
C GLY A 7 -3.93 4.81 5.89
N SER A 8 -5.19 4.86 6.34
CA SER A 8 -5.59 4.61 7.74
C SER A 8 -6.85 3.75 7.86
N GLY A 9 -7.26 3.12 6.75
CA GLY A 9 -8.26 2.05 6.74
C GLY A 9 -7.66 0.75 7.24
N GLY A 10 -8.53 -0.23 7.53
CA GLY A 10 -8.11 -1.62 7.70
C GLY A 10 -8.38 -2.42 6.44
N ILE A 11 -8.70 -3.70 6.60
CA ILE A 11 -9.07 -4.62 5.51
C ILE A 11 -10.17 -4.08 4.60
N GLU A 12 -11.11 -3.33 5.17
CA GLU A 12 -12.14 -2.61 4.42
C GLU A 12 -11.83 -1.11 4.48
N GLY A 13 -11.44 -0.54 3.34
CA GLY A 13 -11.40 0.90 3.17
C GLY A 13 -12.74 1.55 3.51
N THR A 14 -12.71 2.83 3.89
CA THR A 14 -13.92 3.61 4.17
C THR A 14 -14.06 4.71 3.13
N PRO A 15 -15.18 4.81 2.40
CA PRO A 15 -16.38 3.99 2.47
C PRO A 15 -16.17 2.58 1.89
N LYS A 16 -16.83 1.58 2.49
CA LYS A 16 -16.89 0.23 1.93
C LYS A 16 -17.84 0.21 0.72
N PRO A 17 -17.47 -0.46 -0.39
CA PRO A 17 -18.37 -0.72 -1.51
C PRO A 17 -19.69 -1.37 -1.04
N CYS A 18 -20.81 -0.97 -1.64
CA CYS A 18 -22.15 -1.51 -1.36
C CYS A 18 -22.65 -1.38 0.11
N CYS A 19 -21.93 -0.68 1.00
CA CYS A 19 -22.34 -0.48 2.40
C CYS A 19 -23.08 0.83 2.59
N ASN A 20 -24.27 0.83 3.20
CA ASN A 20 -25.09 2.02 3.44
C ASN A 20 -25.09 2.50 4.90
N CYS A 21 -24.15 2.03 5.72
CA CYS A 21 -24.06 2.50 7.11
C CYS A 21 -23.75 4.00 7.17
N GLU A 22 -24.07 4.63 8.30
CA GLU A 22 -23.90 6.07 8.52
C GLU A 22 -22.47 6.54 8.21
N ARG A 23 -21.45 5.79 8.66
CA ARG A 23 -20.03 6.13 8.43
C ARG A 23 -19.68 6.16 6.94
N CYS A 24 -20.15 5.19 6.16
CA CYS A 24 -19.91 5.14 4.72
C CYS A 24 -20.68 6.25 3.99
N ARG A 25 -21.89 6.59 4.45
CA ARG A 25 -22.64 7.73 3.91
C ARG A 25 -21.90 9.05 4.14
N ILE A 26 -21.44 9.29 5.38
CA ILE A 26 -20.63 10.46 5.74
C ILE A 26 -19.34 10.52 4.92
N ALA A 27 -18.64 9.39 4.74
CA ALA A 27 -17.41 9.36 3.97
C ALA A 27 -17.60 9.72 2.49
N ARG A 28 -18.70 9.25 1.87
CA ARG A 28 -19.06 9.63 0.49
C ARG A 28 -19.42 11.11 0.36
N GLU A 29 -20.15 11.64 1.33
CA GLU A 29 -20.61 13.03 1.35
C GLU A 29 -19.46 14.02 1.63
N LYS A 30 -18.73 13.81 2.73
CA LYS A 30 -17.72 14.76 3.23
C LYS A 30 -16.33 14.56 2.64
N LYS A 31 -16.02 13.38 2.10
CA LYS A 31 -14.71 13.03 1.49
C LYS A 31 -13.54 13.37 2.44
N GLY A 32 -12.35 13.66 1.90
CA GLY A 32 -11.17 14.05 2.68
C GLY A 32 -10.81 13.03 3.75
N LYS A 33 -10.64 13.47 5.01
CA LYS A 33 -10.27 12.61 6.16
C LYS A 33 -11.25 11.45 6.46
N PHE A 34 -12.47 11.51 5.91
CA PHE A 34 -13.44 10.44 6.06
C PHE A 34 -13.24 9.32 5.03
N PHE A 35 -12.52 9.60 3.94
CA PHE A 35 -12.12 8.61 2.94
C PHE A 35 -10.78 8.00 3.37
N ARG A 36 -10.80 6.73 3.78
CA ARG A 36 -9.65 6.01 4.33
C ARG A 36 -9.34 4.81 3.44
N THR A 37 -8.20 4.87 2.76
CA THR A 37 -7.62 3.80 1.95
C THR A 37 -6.88 2.78 2.84
N GLY A 38 -6.46 1.64 2.28
CA GLY A 38 -5.77 0.58 3.02
C GLY A 38 -4.52 1.07 3.79
N PRO A 39 -4.07 0.33 4.81
CA PRO A 39 -3.03 0.78 5.72
C PRO A 39 -1.67 0.94 5.02
N SER A 40 -1.06 2.11 5.17
CA SER A 40 0.31 2.36 4.69
C SER A 40 0.93 3.60 5.32
N LEU A 41 2.26 3.60 5.44
CA LEU A 41 3.03 4.68 6.06
C LEU A 41 4.25 5.01 5.21
N PHE A 42 4.62 6.29 5.12
CA PHE A 42 5.85 6.72 4.47
C PHE A 42 6.79 7.43 5.45
N ILE A 43 8.04 6.99 5.50
CA ILE A 43 9.12 7.57 6.31
C ILE A 43 9.95 8.46 5.40
N LYS A 44 9.64 9.77 5.41
CA LYS A 44 10.18 10.72 4.44
C LYS A 44 11.70 10.90 4.47
N PRO A 45 12.38 10.96 5.64
CA PRO A 45 13.84 11.15 5.65
C PRO A 45 14.62 10.03 4.94
N ALA A 46 14.05 8.83 4.83
CA ALA A 46 14.70 7.68 4.21
C ALA A 46 13.98 7.20 2.94
N ASN A 47 12.89 7.88 2.53
CA ASN A 47 11.99 7.45 1.45
C ASN A 47 11.57 5.98 1.55
N VAL A 48 11.24 5.55 2.77
CA VAL A 48 10.82 4.16 3.04
C VAL A 48 9.30 4.08 3.04
N LEU A 49 8.76 3.12 2.30
CA LEU A 49 7.35 2.79 2.29
C LEU A 49 7.08 1.57 3.18
N ILE A 50 6.07 1.66 4.03
CA ILE A 50 5.57 0.54 4.83
C ILE A 50 4.23 0.10 4.25
N ASP A 51 4.17 -1.16 3.82
CA ASP A 51 3.06 -1.82 3.14
C ASP A 51 2.63 -1.20 1.81
N THR A 52 1.99 -2.00 0.97
CA THR A 52 1.44 -1.60 -0.32
C THR A 52 0.01 -2.12 -0.46
N PRO A 53 -1.00 -1.42 0.10
CA PRO A 53 -2.41 -1.73 -0.13
C PRO A 53 -2.76 -1.55 -1.61
N GLU A 54 -3.93 -2.03 -2.02
CA GLU A 54 -4.42 -1.93 -3.41
C GLU A 54 -4.46 -0.47 -3.90
N GLU A 55 -4.71 0.48 -2.99
CA GLU A 55 -4.74 1.91 -3.30
C GLU A 55 -3.38 2.60 -3.26
N ILE A 56 -2.26 1.89 -3.06
CA ILE A 56 -0.94 2.51 -2.88
C ILE A 56 -0.59 3.50 -4.00
N ARG A 57 -0.95 3.19 -5.25
CA ARG A 57 -0.71 4.07 -6.39
C ARG A 57 -1.34 5.45 -6.18
N ILE A 58 -2.60 5.51 -5.74
CA ILE A 58 -3.27 6.80 -5.50
C ILE A 58 -2.78 7.45 -4.22
N GLN A 59 -2.35 6.68 -3.22
CA GLN A 59 -1.79 7.20 -1.98
C GLN A 59 -0.47 7.95 -2.24
N LEU A 60 0.43 7.38 -3.04
CA LEU A 60 1.70 8.03 -3.42
C LEU A 60 1.46 9.30 -4.24
N ILE A 61 0.51 9.27 -5.19
CA ILE A 61 0.14 10.43 -6.00
C ILE A 61 -0.42 11.56 -5.13
N ASN A 62 -1.40 11.26 -4.27
CA ASN A 62 -2.05 12.27 -3.44
C ASN A 62 -1.11 12.93 -2.42
N ASN A 63 0.00 12.27 -2.07
CA ASN A 63 1.01 12.78 -1.16
C ASN A 63 2.27 13.29 -1.87
N ASN A 64 2.26 13.39 -3.20
CA ASN A 64 3.39 13.83 -4.03
C ASN A 64 4.70 13.07 -3.70
N ILE A 65 4.62 11.75 -3.54
CA ILE A 65 5.80 10.92 -3.30
C ILE A 65 6.49 10.63 -4.63
N GLU A 66 7.70 11.16 -4.80
CA GLU A 66 8.45 11.06 -6.06
C GLU A 66 9.46 9.92 -6.08
N LYS A 67 9.83 9.39 -4.91
CA LYS A 67 10.85 8.35 -4.76
C LYS A 67 10.54 7.43 -3.60
N VAL A 68 10.80 6.14 -3.81
CA VAL A 68 10.80 5.09 -2.79
C VAL A 68 12.13 4.36 -2.89
N GLU A 69 12.89 4.32 -1.80
CA GLU A 69 14.21 3.66 -1.76
C GLU A 69 14.09 2.21 -1.27
N ALA A 70 13.17 1.96 -0.35
CA ALA A 70 12.91 0.63 0.19
C ALA A 70 11.44 0.46 0.59
N ILE A 71 10.98 -0.80 0.59
CA ILE A 71 9.65 -1.20 1.02
C ILE A 71 9.78 -2.22 2.15
N PHE A 72 9.04 -2.02 3.24
CA PHE A 72 8.92 -3.00 4.31
C PHE A 72 7.47 -3.44 4.41
N TYR A 73 7.26 -4.75 4.44
CA TYR A 73 5.94 -5.32 4.74
C TYR A 73 5.82 -5.65 6.21
N THR A 74 4.63 -5.41 6.77
CA THR A 74 4.29 -5.83 8.13
C THR A 74 3.87 -7.29 8.15
N HIS A 75 3.04 -7.71 7.19
CA HIS A 75 2.59 -9.10 7.02
C HIS A 75 1.95 -9.32 5.65
N TRP A 76 1.56 -10.57 5.36
CA TRP A 76 1.18 -11.00 4.02
C TRP A 76 -0.25 -10.69 3.60
N HIS A 77 -1.12 -10.26 4.52
CA HIS A 77 -2.54 -10.13 4.19
C HIS A 77 -2.79 -9.19 2.99
N PRO A 78 -3.83 -9.48 2.20
CA PRO A 78 -4.15 -8.75 0.97
C PRO A 78 -4.17 -7.23 1.11
N ASP A 79 -4.74 -6.71 2.20
CA ASP A 79 -4.85 -5.28 2.48
C ASP A 79 -3.50 -4.58 2.71
N HIS A 80 -2.42 -5.34 2.86
CA HIS A 80 -1.05 -4.85 2.96
C HIS A 80 -0.19 -5.13 1.73
N THR A 81 -0.56 -6.10 0.87
CA THR A 81 0.33 -6.62 -0.17
C THR A 81 -0.21 -6.55 -1.60
N MET A 82 -1.53 -6.42 -1.82
CA MET A 82 -2.09 -6.49 -3.17
C MET A 82 -1.73 -5.30 -4.09
N GLY A 83 -1.13 -4.24 -3.54
CA GLY A 83 -0.53 -3.14 -4.28
C GLY A 83 0.87 -3.39 -4.84
N LEU A 84 1.44 -4.61 -4.70
CA LEU A 84 2.83 -4.96 -5.03
C LEU A 84 3.30 -4.50 -6.43
N ARG A 85 2.37 -4.38 -7.39
CA ARG A 85 2.64 -3.88 -8.75
C ARG A 85 3.31 -2.50 -8.76
N ILE A 86 3.19 -1.73 -7.68
CA ILE A 86 3.82 -0.42 -7.54
C ILE A 86 5.34 -0.48 -7.69
N ILE A 87 5.98 -1.58 -7.30
CA ILE A 87 7.44 -1.78 -7.41
C ILE A 87 7.90 -1.62 -8.88
N GLU A 88 7.18 -2.29 -9.79
CA GLU A 88 7.46 -2.16 -11.22
C GLU A 88 7.11 -0.76 -11.72
N GLN A 89 5.94 -0.23 -11.34
CA GLN A 89 5.42 1.03 -11.87
C GLN A 89 6.32 2.23 -11.57
N ILE A 90 6.88 2.30 -10.36
CA ILE A 90 7.74 3.42 -9.96
C ILE A 90 9.17 3.29 -10.50
N ASN A 91 9.60 2.08 -10.86
CA ASN A 91 10.91 1.87 -11.48
C ASN A 91 10.85 1.92 -13.01
N LEU A 92 9.71 1.70 -13.65
CA LEU A 92 9.58 1.69 -15.11
C LEU A 92 9.38 3.10 -15.68
N ASP A 93 10.20 3.51 -16.66
CA ASP A 93 9.89 4.68 -17.48
C ASP A 93 8.82 4.31 -18.52
N CYS A 94 7.61 4.84 -18.36
CA CYS A 94 6.48 4.55 -19.23
C CYS A 94 6.67 4.96 -20.70
N ARG A 95 7.66 5.81 -21.02
CA ARG A 95 7.94 6.28 -22.38
C ARG A 95 8.93 5.37 -23.10
N THR A 96 9.83 4.73 -22.36
CA THR A 96 10.92 3.92 -22.93
C THR A 96 10.80 2.43 -22.61
N GLY A 97 9.97 2.07 -21.62
CA GLY A 97 9.86 0.71 -21.10
C GLY A 97 11.10 0.24 -20.36
N LYS A 98 12.04 1.14 -20.04
CA LYS A 98 13.30 0.80 -19.36
C LYS A 98 13.23 1.16 -17.87
N PRO A 99 13.94 0.43 -17.00
CA PRO A 99 14.13 0.83 -15.61
C PRO A 99 14.79 2.22 -15.52
N LYS A 100 14.25 3.08 -14.66
CA LYS A 100 14.73 4.44 -14.39
C LYS A 100 15.74 4.46 -13.24
N TYR A 101 15.60 3.56 -12.28
CA TYR A 101 16.40 3.50 -11.06
C TYR A 101 16.94 2.08 -10.81
N LYS A 102 17.73 1.95 -9.74
CA LYS A 102 18.14 0.65 -9.22
C LYS A 102 16.90 -0.14 -8.73
N PRO A 103 16.97 -1.49 -8.68
CA PRO A 103 15.96 -2.28 -8.00
C PRO A 103 15.70 -1.75 -6.59
N ILE A 104 14.44 -1.75 -6.18
CA ILE A 104 14.02 -1.30 -4.85
C ILE A 104 14.21 -2.47 -3.89
N ASP A 105 14.83 -2.19 -2.75
CA ASP A 105 14.98 -3.19 -1.71
C ASP A 105 13.63 -3.47 -1.05
N VAL A 106 13.26 -4.75 -0.97
CA VAL A 106 11.99 -5.19 -0.38
C VAL A 106 12.27 -6.12 0.78
N TYR A 107 11.75 -5.73 1.95
CA TYR A 107 11.90 -6.45 3.20
C TYR A 107 10.56 -7.04 3.60
N PHE A 108 10.57 -8.33 3.91
CA PHE A 108 9.38 -9.08 4.28
C PHE A 108 9.72 -9.99 5.47
N PRO A 109 8.91 -10.02 6.54
CA PRO A 109 9.15 -10.90 7.67
C PRO A 109 9.08 -12.38 7.27
N GLU A 110 10.11 -13.15 7.60
CA GLU A 110 10.24 -14.56 7.22
C GLU A 110 9.10 -15.42 7.79
N ASP A 111 8.64 -15.13 9.00
CA ASP A 111 7.50 -15.81 9.62
C ASP A 111 6.20 -15.61 8.81
N GLN A 112 6.00 -14.43 8.22
CA GLN A 112 4.83 -14.11 7.41
C GLN A 112 4.89 -14.79 6.03
N LEU A 113 6.08 -14.92 5.44
CA LEU A 113 6.27 -15.73 4.23
C LEU A 113 5.94 -17.22 4.51
N ASN A 114 6.44 -17.76 5.62
CA ASN A 114 6.15 -19.13 6.03
C ASN A 114 4.64 -19.37 6.29
N LEU A 115 3.93 -18.38 6.83
CA LEU A 115 2.49 -18.43 7.01
C LEU A 115 1.74 -18.38 5.67
N LEU A 116 2.16 -17.50 4.76
CA LEU A 116 1.61 -17.41 3.42
C LEU A 116 1.75 -18.74 2.67
N ASP A 117 2.92 -19.38 2.72
CA ASP A 117 3.17 -20.68 2.08
C ASP A 117 2.22 -21.76 2.62
N LYS A 118 1.99 -21.80 3.94
CA LYS A 118 1.01 -22.70 4.56
C LYS A 118 -0.43 -22.39 4.13
N PHE A 119 -0.76 -21.12 3.92
CA PHE A 119 -2.08 -20.69 3.49
C PHE A 119 -2.37 -21.05 2.03
N LEU A 120 -1.43 -20.75 1.12
CA LEU A 120 -1.52 -21.06 -0.30
C LEU A 120 -1.45 -22.56 -0.58
N ILE A 121 -0.61 -23.28 0.16
CA ILE A 121 -0.38 -24.72 0.03
C ILE A 121 -1.13 -25.45 1.15
N ARG A 122 -2.43 -25.14 1.31
CA ARG A 122 -3.33 -26.12 1.92
C ARG A 122 -3.42 -27.31 0.96
N LYS A 123 -2.46 -28.24 1.08
CA LYS A 123 -2.58 -29.61 0.59
C LYS A 123 -3.91 -30.13 1.15
N ARG A 124 -4.89 -30.30 0.26
CA ARG A 124 -5.93 -31.31 0.50
C ARG A 124 -5.25 -32.68 0.53
#